data_AF-A0A7C4A9B2-F1
#
_entry.id   AF-A0A7C4A9B2-F1
#
_cell.length_a   1.000
_cell.length_b   1.000
_cell.length_c   1.000
_cell.angle_alpha   90.00
_cell.angle_beta   90.00
_cell.angle_gamma   90.00
#
_symmetry.space_group_name_H-M   'P 1'
#
loop_
_entity.id
_entity.type
_entity.pdbx_description
1 polymer ?
#
loop_
_entity_poly.entity_id
_entity_poly.type
_entity_poly.pdbx_seq_one_letter_code
_entity_poly.pdbx_strand_id
1 'polypeptide(L)'
;MRLLDNLSKPEFVFRPRQILLRWQRGRRPPRAEEVVTLPWGARLAICPTENIGRQVWRLGVFDLTVTETLWRLLEAGELAVDVGANLGYMTSILAAKTGPAGKVWAMEPHPQVFERLQANVALWRSIPSMGQVVPQRRALGERAGPATLWIPPHFEENVGLARLSSTPPSEGQTCAIEVVPLDDLLEANDKVGLLKVDVEGAELQVLQGARGALSRGQIRDV
;
A
#
# COMPACT_ATOMS: atom_id res chain seq x y z
N MET A 1 -19.72 12.07 25.65
CA MET A 1 -19.84 12.20 24.19
C MET A 1 -18.93 11.22 23.43
N ARG A 2 -18.65 10.01 23.96
CA ARG A 2 -17.77 8.98 23.36
C ARG A 2 -18.44 7.58 23.25
N LEU A 3 -19.71 7.45 23.65
CA LEU A 3 -20.43 6.16 23.65
C LEU A 3 -21.17 5.87 22.34
N LEU A 4 -21.45 6.88 21.51
CA LEU A 4 -22.14 6.71 20.22
C LEU A 4 -21.18 6.43 19.06
N ASP A 5 -19.90 6.80 19.20
CA ASP A 5 -18.86 6.56 18.18
C ASP A 5 -18.44 5.08 18.08
N ASN A 6 -18.74 4.27 19.10
CA ASN A 6 -18.31 2.87 19.21
C ASN A 6 -19.37 1.83 18.80
N LEU A 7 -20.61 2.23 18.46
CA LEU A 7 -21.71 1.29 18.21
C LEU A 7 -22.08 1.10 16.74
N SER A 8 -21.43 1.81 15.81
CA SER A 8 -21.80 1.79 14.39
C SER A 8 -20.65 1.42 13.45
N LYS A 9 -20.24 0.16 13.53
CA LYS A 9 -19.74 -0.67 12.41
C LYS A 9 -18.38 -0.29 11.78
N PRO A 10 -17.73 -1.27 11.13
CA PRO A 10 -16.63 -1.02 10.20
C PRO A 10 -17.17 -0.14 9.07
N GLU A 11 -16.55 1.01 8.80
CA GLU A 11 -16.95 1.91 7.71
C GLU A 11 -17.00 1.20 6.35
N PHE A 12 -16.36 0.04 6.26
CA PHE A 12 -16.24 -0.80 5.07
C PHE A 12 -17.36 -1.86 4.93
N VAL A 13 -18.17 -2.15 5.96
CA VAL A 13 -19.15 -3.25 5.95
C VAL A 13 -20.53 -2.88 5.39
N PHE A 14 -20.95 -1.62 5.48
CA PHE A 14 -22.31 -1.22 5.04
C PHE A 14 -22.28 -0.11 3.97
N ARG A 15 -22.22 -0.50 2.69
CA ARG A 15 -22.30 0.41 1.54
C ARG A 15 -23.53 0.10 0.68
N PRO A 16 -24.72 0.65 0.98
CA PRO A 16 -25.93 0.36 0.19
C PRO A 16 -25.79 0.81 -1.28
N ARG A 17 -25.02 1.87 -1.55
CA ARG A 17 -24.67 2.28 -2.93
C ARG A 17 -23.86 1.21 -3.67
N GLN A 18 -23.08 0.37 -2.98
CA GLN A 18 -22.34 -0.71 -3.60
C GLN A 18 -23.27 -1.82 -4.13
N ILE A 19 -24.46 -2.01 -3.53
CA ILE A 19 -25.47 -2.94 -4.04
C ILE A 19 -25.98 -2.48 -5.40
N LEU A 20 -26.30 -1.18 -5.53
CA LEU A 20 -26.71 -0.56 -6.79
C LEU A 20 -25.59 -0.65 -7.84
N LEU A 21 -24.35 -0.31 -7.47
CA LEU A 21 -23.20 -0.42 -8.36
C LEU A 21 -22.94 -1.87 -8.80
N ARG A 22 -23.12 -2.87 -7.91
CA ARG A 22 -23.00 -4.29 -8.26
C ARG A 22 -24.11 -4.76 -9.19
N TRP A 23 -25.31 -4.19 -9.08
CA TRP A 23 -26.42 -4.50 -9.98
C TRP A 23 -26.21 -3.87 -11.36
N GLN A 24 -25.68 -2.65 -11.41
CA GLN A 24 -25.34 -1.94 -12.66
C GLN A 24 -24.10 -2.51 -13.35
N ARG A 25 -23.08 -2.90 -12.58
CA ARG A 25 -21.87 -3.56 -13.08
C ARG A 25 -22.25 -4.95 -13.58
N GLY A 26 -22.05 -5.19 -14.88
CA GLY A 26 -22.30 -6.51 -15.47
C GLY A 26 -21.49 -7.62 -14.80
N ARG A 27 -21.82 -8.88 -15.10
CA ARG A 27 -21.12 -10.04 -14.49
C ARG A 27 -19.63 -10.12 -14.86
N ARG A 28 -19.22 -9.51 -15.98
CA ARG A 28 -17.86 -9.54 -16.51
C ARG A 28 -17.15 -8.20 -16.26
N PRO A 29 -15.94 -8.23 -15.67
CA PRO A 29 -15.13 -7.03 -15.54
C PRO A 29 -14.78 -6.47 -16.94
N PRO A 30 -14.71 -5.15 -17.11
CA PRO A 30 -14.18 -4.54 -18.31
C PRO A 30 -12.69 -4.88 -18.45
N ARG A 31 -12.20 -4.87 -19.70
CA ARG A 31 -10.79 -5.11 -20.01
C ARG A 31 -9.91 -3.87 -19.84
N ALA A 32 -10.51 -2.68 -19.83
CA ALA A 32 -9.80 -1.42 -19.64
C ALA A 32 -9.62 -1.11 -18.15
N GLU A 33 -8.63 -0.28 -17.83
CA GLU A 33 -8.51 0.29 -16.49
C GLU A 33 -9.75 1.12 -16.14
N GLU A 34 -10.15 1.03 -14.88
CA GLU A 34 -11.23 1.84 -14.33
C GLU A 34 -10.78 2.57 -13.07
N VAL A 35 -11.27 3.79 -12.89
CA VAL A 35 -11.11 4.54 -11.65
C VAL A 35 -12.31 4.29 -10.75
N VAL A 36 -12.07 3.71 -9.58
CA VAL A 36 -13.10 3.46 -8.56
C VAL A 36 -12.92 4.36 -7.35
N THR A 37 -14.01 4.67 -6.65
CA THR A 37 -13.96 5.40 -5.37
C THR A 37 -14.06 4.44 -4.20
N LEU A 38 -12.99 4.38 -3.42
CA LEU A 38 -12.86 3.54 -2.22
C LEU A 38 -13.73 4.07 -1.07
N PRO A 39 -13.99 3.26 -0.02
CA PRO A 39 -14.85 3.66 1.08
C PRO A 39 -14.40 4.94 1.79
N TRP A 40 -13.09 5.15 1.91
CA TRP A 40 -12.47 6.34 2.52
C TRP A 40 -12.28 7.51 1.55
N GLY A 41 -12.99 7.52 0.42
CA GLY A 41 -13.03 8.65 -0.53
C GLY A 41 -11.89 8.70 -1.55
N ALA A 42 -10.82 7.92 -1.38
CA ALA A 42 -9.73 7.85 -2.35
C ALA A 42 -10.20 7.29 -3.70
N ARG A 43 -9.70 7.88 -4.79
CA ARG A 43 -9.92 7.40 -6.15
C ARG A 43 -8.75 6.53 -6.57
N LEU A 44 -9.01 5.32 -7.05
CA LEU A 44 -7.98 4.34 -7.39
C LEU A 44 -8.21 3.82 -8.81
N ALA A 45 -7.25 4.04 -9.71
CA ALA A 45 -7.18 3.37 -10.99
C ALA A 45 -6.76 1.92 -10.76
N ILE A 46 -7.57 1.00 -11.27
CA ILE A 46 -7.41 -0.44 -11.12
C ILE A 46 -7.62 -1.12 -12.46
N CYS A 47 -7.00 -2.28 -12.65
CA CYS A 47 -7.30 -3.17 -13.76
C CYS A 47 -8.26 -4.28 -13.28
N PRO A 48 -9.54 -4.29 -13.71
CA PRO A 48 -10.53 -5.25 -13.18
C PRO A 48 -10.28 -6.72 -13.54
N THR A 49 -9.32 -7.00 -14.41
CA THR A 49 -8.88 -8.37 -14.74
C THR A 49 -7.85 -8.90 -13.76
N GLU A 50 -7.05 -8.05 -13.12
CA GLU A 50 -6.09 -8.41 -12.06
C GLU A 50 -6.82 -8.81 -10.76
N ASN A 51 -6.18 -9.58 -9.89
CA ASN A 51 -6.80 -10.06 -8.65
C ASN A 51 -7.29 -8.92 -7.73
N ILE A 52 -6.38 -8.02 -7.33
CA ILE A 52 -6.71 -6.88 -6.46
C ILE A 52 -7.76 -5.99 -7.13
N GLY A 53 -7.51 -5.61 -8.39
CA GLY A 53 -8.44 -4.76 -9.14
C GLY A 53 -9.83 -5.38 -9.27
N ARG A 54 -9.94 -6.68 -9.54
CA ARG A 54 -11.22 -7.39 -9.59
C ARG A 54 -11.95 -7.35 -8.26
N GLN A 55 -11.25 -7.57 -7.15
CA GLN A 55 -11.86 -7.53 -5.81
C GLN A 55 -12.33 -6.12 -5.47
N VAL A 56 -11.50 -5.10 -5.69
CA VAL A 56 -11.89 -3.69 -5.49
C VAL A 56 -13.07 -3.32 -6.40
N TRP A 57 -13.06 -3.73 -7.66
CA TRP A 57 -14.15 -3.48 -8.60
C TRP A 57 -15.46 -4.16 -8.20
N ARG A 58 -15.43 -5.40 -7.73
CA ARG A 58 -16.65 -6.12 -7.32
C ARG A 58 -17.13 -5.72 -5.93
N LEU A 59 -16.22 -5.73 -4.97
CA LEU A 59 -16.53 -5.62 -3.54
C LEU A 59 -16.40 -4.20 -3.01
N GLY A 60 -15.57 -3.37 -3.63
CA GLY A 60 -15.24 -2.01 -3.18
C GLY A 60 -14.10 -1.96 -2.16
N VAL A 61 -13.56 -3.11 -1.77
CA VAL A 61 -12.55 -3.31 -0.74
C VAL A 61 -11.75 -4.56 -1.12
N PHE A 62 -10.44 -4.52 -0.90
CA PHE A 62 -9.51 -5.65 -0.93
C PHE A 62 -8.98 -5.87 0.48
N ASP A 63 -8.85 -7.15 0.89
CA ASP A 63 -8.46 -7.57 2.25
C ASP A 63 -9.02 -6.68 3.37
N LEU A 64 -10.28 -6.95 3.73
CA LEU A 64 -10.98 -6.19 4.77
C LEU A 64 -10.25 -6.25 6.12
N THR A 65 -9.65 -7.38 6.46
CA THR A 65 -9.00 -7.59 7.75
C THR A 65 -7.77 -6.69 7.87
N VAL A 66 -6.89 -6.71 6.87
CA VAL A 66 -5.70 -5.85 6.85
C VAL A 66 -6.11 -4.38 6.80
N THR A 67 -7.05 -4.03 5.92
CA THR A 67 -7.60 -2.67 5.81
C THR A 67 -8.08 -2.14 7.18
N GLU A 68 -8.85 -2.93 7.91
CA GLU A 68 -9.37 -2.59 9.24
C GLU A 68 -8.26 -2.51 10.31
N THR A 69 -7.25 -3.37 10.26
CA THR A 69 -6.10 -3.33 11.16
C THR A 69 -5.32 -2.03 10.98
N LEU A 70 -4.98 -1.67 9.73
CA LEU A 70 -4.28 -0.42 9.44
C LEU A 70 -5.05 0.81 9.93
N TRP A 71 -6.38 0.82 9.75
CA TRP A 71 -7.24 1.91 10.21
C TRP A 71 -7.29 2.06 11.74
N ARG A 72 -7.16 0.95 12.47
CA ARG A 72 -7.19 0.94 13.94
C ARG A 72 -5.84 1.26 14.57
N LEU A 73 -4.75 0.84 13.94
CA LEU A 73 -3.40 1.05 14.46
C LEU A 73 -2.86 2.46 14.20
N LEU A 74 -3.14 3.03 13.03
CA LEU A 74 -2.64 4.37 12.69
C LEU A 74 -3.49 5.46 13.35
N GLU A 75 -2.86 6.54 13.80
CA GLU A 75 -3.54 7.74 14.31
C GLU A 75 -3.40 8.93 13.34
N ALA A 76 -4.26 9.92 13.50
CA ALA A 76 -4.21 11.13 12.66
C ALA A 76 -2.95 11.96 12.96
N GLY A 77 -2.31 12.47 11.91
CA GLY A 77 -1.08 13.27 11.99
C GLY A 77 0.22 12.46 11.98
N GLU A 78 0.14 11.13 11.98
CA GLU A 78 1.33 10.28 12.07
C GLU A 78 2.02 10.03 10.72
N LEU A 79 3.28 9.60 10.79
CA LEU A 79 3.98 9.02 9.66
C LEU A 79 3.65 7.53 9.56
N ALA A 80 3.10 7.10 8.43
CA ALA A 80 3.00 5.69 8.06
C ALA A 80 4.05 5.34 7.00
N VAL A 81 4.60 4.13 7.06
CA VAL A 81 5.49 3.58 6.04
C VAL A 81 4.83 2.33 5.46
N ASP A 82 4.54 2.35 4.17
CA ASP A 82 3.94 1.26 3.40
C ASP A 82 5.02 0.59 2.55
N VAL A 83 5.52 -0.55 3.03
CA VAL A 83 6.54 -1.34 2.33
C VAL A 83 5.86 -2.37 1.44
N GLY A 84 6.17 -2.34 0.14
CA GLY A 84 5.41 -3.06 -0.88
C GLY A 84 4.09 -2.37 -1.18
N ALA A 85 4.16 -1.07 -1.50
CA ALA A 85 2.97 -0.24 -1.71
C ALA A 85 2.13 -0.68 -2.93
N ASN A 86 2.73 -1.41 -3.88
CA ASN A 86 2.06 -1.90 -5.08
C ASN A 86 1.33 -0.74 -5.79
N LEU A 87 0.11 -0.94 -6.28
CA LEU A 87 -0.73 0.08 -6.92
C LEU A 87 -1.30 1.13 -5.93
N GLY A 88 -1.02 1.02 -4.64
CA GLY A 88 -1.37 2.02 -3.63
C GLY A 88 -2.71 1.83 -2.93
N TYR A 89 -3.31 0.64 -2.99
CA TYR A 89 -4.57 0.38 -2.27
C TYR A 89 -4.41 0.61 -0.76
N MET A 90 -3.43 -0.07 -0.12
CA MET A 90 -3.12 0.09 1.30
C MET A 90 -2.58 1.50 1.61
N THR A 91 -1.76 2.05 0.73
CA THR A 91 -1.27 3.43 0.85
C THR A 91 -2.41 4.44 0.95
N SER A 92 -3.49 4.24 0.17
CA SER A 92 -4.61 5.18 0.14
C SER A 92 -5.42 5.20 1.45
N ILE A 93 -5.54 4.06 2.15
CA ILE A 93 -6.20 4.03 3.47
C ILE A 93 -5.31 4.64 4.54
N LEU A 94 -3.99 4.39 4.51
CA LEU A 94 -3.04 5.04 5.40
C LEU A 94 -3.09 6.56 5.23
N ALA A 95 -3.16 7.04 3.99
CA ALA A 95 -3.25 8.47 3.69
C ALA A 95 -4.58 9.08 4.16
N ALA A 96 -5.70 8.38 3.99
CA ALA A 96 -6.99 8.84 4.50
C ALA A 96 -7.03 8.84 6.03
N LYS A 97 -6.44 7.84 6.68
CA LYS A 97 -6.44 7.71 8.13
C LYS A 97 -5.52 8.73 8.82
N THR A 98 -4.32 8.94 8.27
CA THR A 98 -3.39 9.91 8.84
C THR A 98 -3.88 11.36 8.67
N GLY A 99 -4.70 11.62 7.64
CA GLY A 99 -5.30 12.93 7.42
C GLY A 99 -4.29 14.03 7.06
N PRO A 100 -4.72 15.28 6.87
CA PRO A 100 -3.92 16.33 6.24
C PRO A 100 -2.66 16.75 7.00
N ALA A 101 -2.60 16.47 8.31
CA ALA A 101 -1.42 16.75 9.13
C ALA A 101 -0.37 15.63 9.06
N GLY A 102 -0.71 14.48 8.49
CA GLY A 102 0.13 13.30 8.46
C GLY A 102 0.77 13.02 7.12
N LYS A 103 1.57 11.95 7.08
CA LYS A 103 2.38 11.59 5.91
C LYS A 103 2.43 10.08 5.72
N VAL A 104 2.54 9.64 4.46
CA VAL A 104 2.78 8.24 4.10
C VAL A 104 3.99 8.13 3.19
N TRP A 105 4.96 7.30 3.56
CA TRP A 105 6.04 6.88 2.67
C TRP A 105 5.63 5.57 1.99
N ALA A 106 5.46 5.61 0.67
CA ALA A 106 4.99 4.46 -0.11
C ALA A 106 6.16 3.88 -0.92
N MET A 107 6.65 2.71 -0.51
CA MET A 107 7.86 2.09 -1.04
C MET A 107 7.48 1.00 -2.04
N GLU A 108 7.79 1.21 -3.32
CA GLU A 108 7.53 0.24 -4.38
C GLU A 108 8.71 0.20 -5.36
N PRO A 109 9.52 -0.88 -5.35
CA PRO A 109 10.71 -0.95 -6.18
C PRO A 109 10.45 -1.26 -7.66
N HIS A 110 9.34 -1.93 -8.02
CA HIS A 110 9.08 -2.37 -9.39
C HIS A 110 8.73 -1.17 -10.28
N PRO A 111 9.50 -0.87 -11.36
CA PRO A 111 9.31 0.35 -12.15
C PRO A 111 7.90 0.57 -12.70
N GLN A 112 7.31 -0.44 -13.35
CA GLN A 112 5.96 -0.32 -13.93
C GLN A 112 4.85 -0.21 -12.87
N VAL A 113 4.98 -0.91 -11.74
CA VAL A 113 4.02 -0.81 -10.63
C VAL A 113 4.16 0.56 -9.96
N PHE A 114 5.38 1.06 -9.81
CA PHE A 114 5.66 2.39 -9.29
C PHE A 114 5.03 3.50 -10.14
N GLU A 115 5.05 3.39 -11.47
CA GLU A 115 4.36 4.34 -12.36
C GLU A 115 2.85 4.37 -12.08
N ARG A 116 2.23 3.21 -11.89
CA ARG A 116 0.80 3.09 -11.51
C ARG A 116 0.54 3.67 -10.13
N LEU A 117 1.42 3.43 -9.16
CA LEU A 117 1.36 4.04 -7.83
C LEU A 117 1.40 5.56 -7.92
N GLN A 118 2.33 6.13 -8.69
CA GLN A 118 2.43 7.57 -8.87
C GLN A 118 1.19 8.18 -9.50
N ALA A 119 0.62 7.52 -10.51
CA ALA A 119 -0.63 7.94 -11.13
C ALA A 119 -1.79 7.95 -10.11
N ASN A 120 -1.89 6.90 -9.27
CA ASN A 120 -2.89 6.83 -8.21
C ASN A 120 -2.68 7.89 -7.13
N VAL A 121 -1.44 8.10 -6.68
CA VAL A 121 -1.09 9.16 -5.73
C VAL A 121 -1.48 10.54 -6.26
N ALA A 122 -1.32 10.80 -7.56
CA ALA A 122 -1.70 12.06 -8.17
C ALA A 122 -3.22 12.33 -8.07
N LEU A 123 -4.06 11.29 -8.07
CA LEU A 123 -5.51 11.42 -7.88
C LEU A 123 -5.90 11.87 -6.47
N TRP A 124 -5.02 11.67 -5.48
CA TRP A 124 -5.31 11.96 -4.06
C TRP A 124 -4.85 13.34 -3.62
N ARG A 125 -3.92 13.97 -4.34
CA ARG A 125 -3.34 15.27 -3.97
C ARG A 125 -4.37 16.38 -3.83
N SER A 126 -5.51 16.28 -4.51
CA SER A 126 -6.60 17.25 -4.45
C SER A 126 -7.65 16.94 -3.37
N ILE A 127 -7.49 15.87 -2.60
CA ILE A 127 -8.44 15.44 -1.55
C ILE A 127 -8.00 16.05 -0.21
N PRO A 128 -8.71 17.07 0.33
CA PRO A 128 -8.23 17.82 1.50
C PRO A 128 -8.14 17.01 2.79
N SER A 129 -8.85 15.88 2.87
CA SER A 129 -8.88 15.02 4.04
C SER A 129 -7.76 13.97 4.07
N MET A 130 -6.88 13.92 3.07
CA MET A 130 -5.81 12.92 2.99
C MET A 130 -4.46 13.52 3.38
N GLY A 131 -3.62 12.70 4.01
CA GLY A 131 -2.23 13.02 4.28
C GLY A 131 -1.35 13.02 3.05
N GLN A 132 -0.18 13.63 3.20
CA GLN A 132 0.80 13.72 2.12
C GLN A 132 1.37 12.33 1.81
N VAL A 133 1.20 11.84 0.58
CA VAL A 133 1.84 10.61 0.13
C VAL A 133 3.12 10.90 -0.64
N VAL A 134 4.21 10.29 -0.21
CA VAL A 134 5.55 10.38 -0.82
C VAL A 134 5.91 9.01 -1.39
N PRO A 135 5.63 8.76 -2.69
CA PRO A 135 6.01 7.51 -3.33
C PRO A 135 7.52 7.49 -3.62
N GLN A 136 8.19 6.39 -3.29
CA GLN A 136 9.61 6.17 -3.53
C GLN A 136 9.86 4.86 -4.28
N ARG A 137 10.62 4.93 -5.38
CA ARG A 137 10.98 3.76 -6.20
C ARG A 137 12.21 3.04 -5.62
N ARG A 138 12.06 2.51 -4.42
CA ARG A 138 13.12 1.85 -3.65
C ARG A 138 12.50 0.70 -2.84
N ALA A 139 13.26 -0.37 -2.65
CA ALA A 139 12.95 -1.40 -1.68
C ALA A 139 13.56 -1.02 -0.32
N LEU A 140 12.92 -1.45 0.77
CA LEU A 140 13.57 -1.43 2.08
C LEU A 140 14.29 -2.76 2.33
N GLY A 141 15.43 -2.72 3.00
CA GLY A 141 16.22 -3.91 3.30
C GLY A 141 17.42 -3.63 4.20
N GLU A 142 18.16 -4.69 4.57
CA GLU A 142 19.27 -4.60 5.53
C GLU A 142 20.41 -3.68 5.06
N ARG A 143 20.71 -3.67 3.76
CA ARG A 143 21.91 -3.01 3.22
C ARG A 143 21.57 -2.12 2.04
N ALA A 144 22.11 -0.91 2.08
CA ALA A 144 22.00 0.02 0.97
C ALA A 144 22.75 -0.51 -0.26
N GLY A 145 22.14 -0.38 -1.44
CA GLY A 145 22.80 -0.71 -2.70
C GLY A 145 21.87 -1.26 -3.76
N PRO A 146 22.42 -1.56 -4.95
CA PRO A 146 21.66 -2.19 -6.02
C PRO A 146 21.30 -3.63 -5.64
N ALA A 147 20.09 -4.05 -6.00
CA ALA A 147 19.64 -5.43 -5.92
C ALA A 147 18.84 -5.82 -7.17
N THR A 148 18.57 -7.12 -7.29
CA THR A 148 17.78 -7.68 -8.38
C THR A 148 16.44 -8.13 -7.85
N LEU A 149 15.37 -7.50 -8.35
CA LEU A 149 14.01 -7.96 -8.14
C LEU A 149 13.70 -9.03 -9.18
N TRP A 150 13.19 -10.18 -8.73
CA TRP A 150 12.66 -11.21 -9.60
C TRP A 150 11.16 -11.02 -9.82
N ILE A 151 10.75 -11.12 -11.08
CA ILE A 151 9.39 -10.96 -11.55
C ILE A 151 8.95 -12.32 -12.11
N PRO A 152 7.97 -13.00 -11.48
CA PRO A 152 7.47 -14.29 -11.97
C PRO A 152 6.85 -14.18 -13.37
N PRO A 153 6.90 -15.25 -14.18
CA PRO A 153 6.10 -15.32 -15.40
C PRO A 153 4.60 -15.14 -15.07
N HIS A 154 3.85 -14.48 -15.96
CA HIS A 154 2.43 -14.08 -15.76
C HIS A 154 2.17 -13.04 -14.66
N PHE A 155 3.14 -12.16 -14.37
CA PHE A 155 2.98 -11.04 -13.43
C PHE A 155 1.75 -10.15 -13.72
N GLU A 156 1.35 -10.01 -14.99
CA GLU A 156 0.16 -9.24 -15.39
C GLU A 156 -1.16 -9.76 -14.79
N GLU A 157 -1.21 -11.04 -14.40
CA GLU A 157 -2.40 -11.64 -13.77
C GLU A 157 -2.33 -11.55 -12.22
N ASN A 158 -1.14 -11.43 -11.64
CA ASN A 158 -0.85 -11.42 -10.20
C ASN A 158 0.22 -10.38 -9.82
N VAL A 159 -0.08 -9.10 -10.06
CA VAL A 159 0.76 -7.95 -9.68
C VAL A 159 0.86 -7.91 -8.15
N GLY A 160 1.92 -8.50 -7.60
CA GLY A 160 2.14 -8.64 -6.15
C GLY A 160 3.22 -9.65 -5.77
N LEU A 161 3.51 -10.65 -6.62
CA LEU A 161 4.45 -11.74 -6.32
C LEU A 161 5.94 -11.45 -6.60
N ALA A 162 6.34 -10.18 -6.70
CA ALA A 162 7.73 -9.86 -6.99
C ALA A 162 8.61 -10.13 -5.75
N ARG A 163 9.69 -10.91 -5.91
CA ARG A 163 10.56 -11.34 -4.79
C ARG A 163 11.99 -10.86 -4.98
N LEU A 164 12.70 -10.53 -3.91
CA LEU A 164 14.15 -10.33 -3.99
C LEU A 164 14.83 -11.68 -4.25
N SER A 165 15.66 -11.76 -5.28
CA SER A 165 16.41 -12.99 -5.56
C SER A 165 17.92 -12.75 -5.62
N SER A 166 18.67 -13.58 -4.91
CA SER A 166 20.13 -13.66 -4.98
C SER A 166 20.62 -14.62 -6.07
N THR A 167 19.73 -15.42 -6.66
CA THR A 167 20.04 -16.41 -7.72
C THR A 167 19.06 -16.23 -8.88
N PRO A 168 19.48 -16.12 -10.15
CA PRO A 168 18.52 -16.02 -11.24
C PRO A 168 17.71 -17.33 -11.30
N PRO A 169 16.37 -17.29 -11.13
CA PRO A 169 15.55 -18.48 -11.30
C PRO A 169 15.52 -18.88 -12.78
N SER A 170 15.17 -20.14 -13.02
CA SER A 170 15.17 -20.74 -14.36
C SER A 170 14.20 -20.09 -15.35
N GLU A 171 13.18 -19.37 -14.86
CA GLU A 171 12.16 -18.66 -15.64
C GLU A 171 11.74 -17.35 -14.95
N GLY A 172 11.31 -16.35 -15.72
CA GLY A 172 10.87 -15.02 -15.24
C GLY A 172 11.76 -13.87 -15.69
N GLN A 173 11.34 -12.63 -15.40
CA GLN A 173 12.11 -11.41 -15.70
C GLN A 173 12.82 -10.94 -14.43
N THR A 174 13.88 -10.15 -14.60
CA THR A 174 14.55 -9.46 -13.50
C THR A 174 14.62 -7.97 -13.79
N CYS A 175 14.54 -7.15 -12.74
CA CYS A 175 14.81 -5.73 -12.85
C CYS A 175 15.76 -5.26 -11.74
N ALA A 176 16.69 -4.38 -12.11
CA ALA A 176 17.57 -3.73 -11.15
C ALA A 176 16.78 -2.71 -10.33
N ILE A 177 16.95 -2.77 -9.01
CA ILE A 177 16.28 -1.90 -8.04
C ILE A 177 17.29 -1.36 -7.04
N GLU A 178 16.90 -0.30 -6.35
CA GLU A 178 17.68 0.27 -5.25
C GLU A 178 17.09 -0.18 -3.91
N VAL A 179 17.93 -0.69 -3.03
CA VAL A 179 17.58 -1.04 -1.65
C VAL A 179 18.15 0.04 -0.71
N VAL A 180 17.37 0.42 0.30
CA VAL A 180 17.79 1.35 1.35
C VAL A 180 17.31 0.87 2.73
N PRO A 181 18.14 0.92 3.78
CA PRO A 181 17.67 0.70 5.15
C PRO A 181 16.67 1.78 5.57
N LEU A 182 15.65 1.41 6.32
CA LEU A 182 14.72 2.39 6.89
C LEU A 182 15.45 3.33 7.87
N ASP A 183 16.43 2.80 8.60
CA ASP A 183 17.27 3.57 9.51
C ASP A 183 18.04 4.71 8.81
N ASP A 184 18.35 4.56 7.52
CA ASP A 184 19.05 5.58 6.72
C ASP A 184 18.09 6.70 6.25
N LEU A 185 16.78 6.44 6.25
CA LEU A 185 15.75 7.40 5.83
C LEU A 185 15.19 8.21 7.01
N LEU A 186 15.24 7.68 8.22
CA LEU A 186 14.67 8.31 9.41
C LEU A 186 15.69 9.23 10.08
N GLU A 187 15.26 10.45 10.39
CA GLU A 187 16.01 11.34 11.27
C GLU A 187 15.86 10.93 12.74
N ALA A 188 16.74 11.44 13.61
CA ALA A 188 16.75 11.08 15.03
C ALA A 188 15.43 11.36 15.77
N ASN A 189 14.69 12.37 15.33
CA ASN A 189 13.43 12.80 15.93
C ASN A 189 12.18 12.24 15.21
N ASP A 190 12.36 11.53 14.08
CA ASP A 190 11.24 10.96 13.37
C ASP A 190 10.56 9.86 14.20
N LYS A 191 9.23 9.83 14.10
CA LYS A 191 8.36 8.82 14.70
C LYS A 191 7.44 8.25 13.65
N VAL A 192 7.52 6.93 13.46
CA VAL A 192 6.64 6.14 12.59
C VAL A 192 5.53 5.58 13.44
N GLY A 193 4.29 5.99 13.17
CA GLY A 193 3.11 5.45 13.85
C GLY A 193 2.85 4.01 13.43
N LEU A 194 3.04 3.69 12.14
CA LEU A 194 2.79 2.35 11.61
C LEU A 194 3.74 2.02 10.45
N LEU A 195 4.44 0.88 10.54
CA LEU A 195 5.26 0.30 9.48
C LEU A 195 4.58 -0.95 8.92
N LYS A 196 3.81 -0.81 7.84
CA LYS A 196 3.21 -1.98 7.16
C LYS A 196 4.26 -2.63 6.26
N VAL A 197 4.49 -3.94 6.45
CA VAL A 197 5.45 -4.72 5.66
C VAL A 197 4.74 -5.86 4.92
N ASP A 198 4.71 -5.78 3.60
CA ASP A 198 4.14 -6.81 2.73
C ASP A 198 5.02 -6.94 1.48
N VAL A 199 6.09 -7.72 1.61
CA VAL A 199 7.14 -7.85 0.60
C VAL A 199 7.54 -9.31 0.43
N GLU A 200 6.62 -10.14 -0.06
CA GLU A 200 6.79 -11.53 -0.54
C GLU A 200 8.17 -12.21 -0.30
N GLY A 201 8.54 -12.43 0.97
CA GLY A 201 9.74 -13.17 1.38
C GLY A 201 10.98 -12.34 1.72
N ALA A 202 10.88 -11.00 1.77
CA ALA A 202 11.93 -10.07 2.17
C ALA A 202 11.65 -9.33 3.49
N GLU A 203 10.64 -9.77 4.25
CA GLU A 203 10.15 -9.07 5.45
C GLU A 203 11.24 -8.98 6.53
N LEU A 204 12.01 -10.06 6.72
CA LEU A 204 13.11 -10.08 7.69
C LEU A 204 14.18 -9.03 7.35
N GLN A 205 14.52 -8.87 6.07
CA GLN A 205 15.51 -7.91 5.60
C GLN A 205 15.03 -6.48 5.80
N VAL A 206 13.73 -6.21 5.59
CA VAL A 206 13.12 -4.91 5.92
C VAL A 206 13.27 -4.61 7.41
N LEU A 207 12.92 -5.57 8.27
CA LEU A 207 13.02 -5.41 9.73
C LEU A 207 14.48 -5.24 10.20
N GLN A 208 15.43 -5.93 9.55
CA GLN A 208 16.85 -5.73 9.81
C GLN A 208 17.32 -4.33 9.42
N GLY A 209 16.82 -3.78 8.31
CA GLY A 209 17.06 -2.39 7.89
C GLY A 209 16.37 -1.33 8.74
N ALA A 210 15.45 -1.74 9.62
CA ALA A 210 14.74 -0.89 10.58
C ALA A 210 15.16 -1.14 12.04
N ARG A 211 16.21 -1.93 12.26
CA ARG A 211 16.60 -2.43 13.59
C ARG A 211 16.91 -1.30 14.57
N GLY A 212 17.61 -0.27 14.11
CA GLY A 212 17.93 0.92 14.89
C GLY A 212 16.67 1.65 15.33
N ALA A 213 15.77 1.97 14.40
CA ALA A 213 14.50 2.65 14.67
C ALA A 213 13.61 1.84 15.62
N LEU A 214 13.52 0.52 15.44
CA LEU A 214 12.80 -0.38 16.35
C LEU A 214 13.41 -0.37 17.76
N SER A 215 14.74 -0.54 17.88
CA SER A 215 15.41 -0.54 19.18
C SER A 215 15.31 0.78 19.95
N ARG A 216 15.20 1.92 19.23
CA ARG A 216 15.01 3.26 19.81
C ARG A 216 13.55 3.61 20.09
N GLY A 217 12.59 2.73 19.76
CA GLY A 217 11.16 3.03 19.88
C GLY A 217 10.73 4.21 18.98
N GLN A 218 11.32 4.32 17.79
CA GLN A 218 10.88 5.27 16.76
C GLN A 218 9.69 4.73 15.97
N ILE A 219 9.47 3.41 15.96
CA ILE A 219 8.33 2.76 15.31
C ILE A 219 7.39 2.27 16.40
N ARG A 220 6.12 2.71 16.38
CA ARG A 220 5.11 2.29 17.36
C ARG A 220 4.54 0.92 17.02
N ASP A 221 4.01 0.77 15.81
CA ASP A 221 3.37 -0.45 15.33
C ASP A 221 4.01 -0.96 14.03
N VAL A 222 4.01 -2.28 13.83
CA VAL A 222 4.46 -2.99 12.62
C VAL A 222 3.35 -3.93 12.15
#